data_AF-A0A7C2XJI5-F1
#
_entry.id   AF-A0A7C2XJI5-F1
#
_cell.length_a   1.000
_cell.length_b   1.000
_cell.length_c   1.000
_cell.angle_alpha   90.00
_cell.angle_beta   90.00
_cell.angle_gamma   90.00
#
_symmetry.space_group_name_H-M   'P 1'
#
loop_
_entity.id
_entity.type
_entity.pdbx_description
1 polymer ?
#
loop_
_entity_poly.entity_id
_entity_poly.type
_entity_poly.pdbx_seq_one_letter_code
_entity_poly.pdbx_strand_id
1 'polypeptide(L)'
;MRARVQARHFRKTPSAVLTILVGVVLVFGMATVGLAQVQVGSIAGTVRDATGAVLPGVTVTVSGPALIGGPRTVKTDENGYYKFLDLKPGEYTLRFEHPGFKTYVREGIVITSAFQATVNVQLAVGEVVEVVTVSGESPVIDTSNVVTQTVISQDILERIPNPRDPWVLARMVPGVASGRFDVGGTEGMQQYALTIHGSRDSDKKFAIDGLEINWPGSTGGATAIYYDAGMFKEVNYQVGALPAEISQGGVYMNMVTKDGGNEIHGSILFIGATEAMQANNVTP
;
A
#
# COMPACT_ATOMS: atom_id res chain seq x y z
N MET A 1 -42.02 -54.47 13.20
CA MET A 1 -41.23 -53.50 14.01
C MET A 1 -41.21 -52.17 13.26
N ARG A 2 -42.11 -51.22 13.58
CA ARG A 2 -42.22 -49.91 12.90
C ARG A 2 -41.66 -48.84 13.83
N ALA A 3 -40.54 -48.22 13.46
CA ALA A 3 -39.96 -47.09 14.19
C ALA A 3 -40.56 -45.78 13.68
N ARG A 4 -41.20 -45.03 14.59
CA ARG A 4 -41.72 -43.67 14.34
C ARG A 4 -40.56 -42.68 14.27
N VAL A 5 -40.52 -41.89 13.20
CA VAL A 5 -39.68 -40.69 13.10
C VAL A 5 -40.35 -39.56 13.90
N GLN A 6 -39.66 -39.02 14.91
CA GLN A 6 -40.08 -37.79 15.59
C GLN A 6 -39.48 -36.58 14.88
N ALA A 7 -40.36 -35.74 14.32
CA ALA A 7 -39.98 -34.43 13.78
C ALA A 7 -39.77 -33.42 14.93
N ARG A 8 -38.50 -33.06 15.20
CA ARG A 8 -38.17 -31.93 16.09
C ARG A 8 -38.50 -30.61 15.38
N HIS A 9 -39.52 -29.92 15.88
CA HIS A 9 -39.88 -28.58 15.46
C HIS A 9 -38.78 -27.57 15.86
N PHE A 10 -38.09 -26.98 14.89
CA PHE A 10 -37.28 -25.78 15.09
C PHE A 10 -38.22 -24.58 15.31
N ARG A 11 -38.45 -24.19 16.57
CA ARG A 11 -39.05 -22.88 16.87
C ARG A 11 -38.03 -21.81 16.49
N LYS A 12 -38.34 -21.01 15.47
CA LYS A 12 -37.62 -19.78 15.13
C LYS A 12 -37.73 -18.83 16.33
N THR A 13 -36.69 -18.74 17.15
CA THR A 13 -36.61 -17.76 18.23
C THR A 13 -36.02 -16.46 17.67
N PRO A 14 -36.79 -15.35 17.65
CA PRO A 14 -36.30 -14.05 17.16
C PRO A 14 -35.14 -13.48 18.00
N SER A 15 -34.88 -14.08 19.17
CA SER A 15 -33.76 -13.70 20.04
C SER A 15 -32.39 -13.99 19.43
N ALA A 16 -32.22 -15.06 18.65
CA ALA A 16 -30.91 -15.42 18.08
C ALA A 16 -30.43 -14.40 17.03
N VAL A 17 -31.35 -13.86 16.22
CA VAL A 17 -31.04 -12.83 15.21
C VAL A 17 -30.68 -11.51 15.89
N LEU A 18 -31.37 -11.15 16.97
CA LEU A 18 -31.07 -9.95 17.74
C LEU A 18 -29.71 -10.06 18.47
N THR A 19 -29.36 -11.23 19.01
CA THR A 19 -28.04 -11.48 19.62
C THR A 19 -26.91 -11.39 18.58
N ILE A 20 -27.13 -11.92 17.37
CA ILE A 20 -26.15 -11.81 16.27
C ILE A 20 -26.00 -10.34 15.83
N LEU A 21 -27.10 -9.60 15.67
CA LEU A 21 -27.05 -8.17 15.32
C LEU A 21 -26.35 -7.33 16.39
N VAL A 22 -26.64 -7.56 17.66
CA VAL A 22 -25.97 -6.88 18.78
C VAL A 22 -24.48 -7.27 18.85
N GLY A 23 -24.14 -8.53 18.55
CA GLY A 23 -22.76 -8.98 18.42
C GLY A 23 -22.01 -8.29 17.28
N VAL A 24 -22.62 -8.15 16.10
CA VAL A 24 -22.04 -7.45 14.95
C VAL A 24 -21.84 -5.97 15.25
N VAL A 25 -22.83 -5.31 15.89
CA VAL A 25 -22.72 -3.89 16.29
C VAL A 25 -21.64 -3.67 17.35
N LEU A 26 -21.48 -4.58 18.31
CA LEU A 26 -20.42 -4.50 19.32
C LEU A 26 -19.01 -4.73 18.73
N VAL A 27 -18.88 -5.60 17.73
CA VAL A 27 -17.61 -5.81 17.02
C VAL A 27 -17.24 -4.59 16.16
N PHE A 28 -18.21 -3.96 15.50
CA PHE A 28 -17.97 -2.70 14.76
C PHE A 28 -17.72 -1.49 15.68
N GLY A 29 -18.26 -1.48 16.90
CA GLY A 29 -18.07 -0.40 17.87
C GLY A 29 -16.71 -0.39 18.58
N MET A 30 -15.93 -1.47 18.50
CA MET A 30 -14.61 -1.60 19.13
C MET A 30 -13.43 -1.36 18.16
N ALA A 31 -13.67 -0.83 16.96
CA ALA A 31 -12.61 -0.38 16.07
C ALA A 31 -11.92 0.88 16.63
N THR A 32 -11.10 0.70 17.66
CA THR A 32 -10.20 1.74 18.14
C THR A 32 -9.21 2.07 17.04
N VAL A 33 -9.02 3.36 16.78
CA VAL A 33 -8.02 3.88 15.83
C VAL A 33 -6.64 3.52 16.37
N GLY A 34 -6.10 2.40 15.91
CA GLY A 34 -4.72 2.03 16.19
C GLY A 34 -3.81 3.08 15.55
N LEU A 35 -3.06 3.82 16.37
CA LEU A 35 -1.92 4.59 15.91
C LEU A 35 -0.79 3.58 15.63
N ALA A 36 -0.90 2.84 14.52
CA ALA A 36 0.23 2.11 13.99
C ALA A 36 1.28 3.14 13.52
N GLN A 37 2.56 2.88 13.79
CA GLN A 37 3.63 3.60 13.10
C GLN A 37 3.61 3.14 11.64
N VAL A 38 2.80 3.80 10.83
CA VAL A 38 2.72 3.54 9.39
C VAL A 38 4.01 4.01 8.77
N GLN A 39 4.64 3.16 7.96
CA GLN A 39 5.74 3.58 7.10
C GLN A 39 5.18 4.50 5.99
N VAL A 40 5.21 5.79 6.27
CA VAL A 40 4.64 6.89 5.49
C VAL A 40 5.63 7.42 4.45
N GLY A 41 5.11 7.93 3.35
CA GLY A 41 5.86 8.66 2.34
C GLY A 41 5.93 10.16 2.65
N SER A 42 6.65 10.89 1.80
CA SER A 42 6.76 12.34 1.89
C SER A 42 6.76 13.00 0.52
N ILE A 43 6.36 14.27 0.47
CA ILE A 43 6.46 15.11 -0.72
C ILE A 43 7.40 16.26 -0.36
N ALA A 44 8.39 16.53 -1.21
CA ALA A 44 9.24 17.70 -1.06
C ALA A 44 9.55 18.32 -2.42
N GLY A 45 10.03 19.56 -2.43
CA GLY A 45 10.49 20.18 -3.66
C GLY A 45 10.87 21.62 -3.47
N THR A 46 11.24 22.24 -4.58
CA THR A 46 11.56 23.67 -4.66
C THR A 46 10.63 24.37 -5.62
N VAL A 47 10.24 25.60 -5.28
CA VAL A 47 9.43 26.47 -6.13
C VAL A 47 10.30 27.59 -6.67
N ARG A 48 10.25 27.80 -7.98
CA ARG A 48 11.01 28.83 -8.70
C ARG A 48 10.11 29.65 -9.61
N ASP A 49 10.56 30.81 -10.04
CA ASP A 49 9.90 31.59 -11.08
C ASP A 49 10.39 31.23 -12.50
N ALA A 50 9.78 31.82 -13.53
CA ALA A 50 10.16 31.66 -14.93
C ALA A 50 11.61 32.06 -15.26
N THR A 51 12.26 32.87 -14.42
CA THR A 51 13.66 33.28 -14.56
C THR A 51 14.64 32.30 -13.91
N GLY A 52 14.12 31.36 -13.12
CA GLY A 52 14.89 30.35 -12.39
C GLY A 52 15.24 30.76 -10.96
N ALA A 53 14.79 31.93 -10.49
CA ALA A 53 14.97 32.40 -9.12
C ALA A 53 14.06 31.62 -8.15
N VAL A 54 14.55 31.37 -6.94
CA VAL A 54 13.77 30.67 -5.90
C VAL A 54 12.69 31.58 -5.32
N LEU A 55 11.51 31.02 -5.03
CA LEU A 55 10.36 31.76 -4.52
C LEU A 55 10.06 31.41 -3.06
N PRO A 56 10.42 32.28 -2.10
CA PRO A 56 10.05 32.11 -0.70
C PRO A 56 8.60 32.53 -0.44
N GLY A 57 7.96 31.95 0.58
CA GLY A 57 6.62 32.34 1.01
C GLY A 57 5.46 31.85 0.14
N VAL A 58 5.71 30.99 -0.85
CA VAL A 58 4.68 30.33 -1.66
C VAL A 58 3.86 29.42 -0.74
N THR A 59 2.54 29.58 -0.76
CA THR A 59 1.61 28.75 -0.02
C THR A 59 1.37 27.47 -0.82
N VAL A 60 1.82 26.33 -0.28
CA VAL A 60 1.65 25.01 -0.87
C VAL A 60 0.63 24.26 -0.06
N THR A 61 -0.43 23.78 -0.69
CA THR A 61 -1.50 22.98 -0.07
C THR A 61 -1.53 21.60 -0.68
N VAL A 62 -1.44 20.56 0.16
CA VAL A 62 -1.63 19.16 -0.23
C VAL A 62 -3.02 18.70 0.14
N SER A 63 -3.72 18.05 -0.79
CA SER A 63 -5.02 17.42 -0.58
C SER A 63 -5.08 16.04 -1.23
N GLY A 64 -6.00 15.19 -0.77
CA GLY A 64 -6.20 13.86 -1.35
C GLY A 64 -7.13 13.00 -0.51
N PRO A 65 -7.76 11.97 -1.10
CA PRO A 65 -8.68 11.08 -0.38
C PRO A 65 -7.98 10.27 0.73
N ALA A 66 -6.67 10.03 0.60
CA ALA A 66 -5.86 9.34 1.58
C ALA A 66 -5.46 10.23 2.79
N LEU A 67 -5.72 11.54 2.74
CA LEU A 67 -5.32 12.48 3.78
C LEU A 67 -6.38 12.61 4.88
N ILE A 68 -6.24 11.79 5.92
CA ILE A 68 -7.08 11.86 7.11
C ILE A 68 -6.79 13.18 7.85
N GLY A 69 -7.84 13.96 8.13
CA GLY A 69 -7.74 15.29 8.75
C GLY A 69 -7.83 16.47 7.78
N GLY A 70 -7.96 16.21 6.46
CA GLY A 70 -8.17 17.25 5.46
C GLY A 70 -6.88 17.88 4.92
N PRO A 71 -7.00 18.89 4.03
CA PRO A 71 -5.85 19.52 3.37
C PRO A 71 -4.84 20.09 4.37
N ARG A 72 -3.55 19.90 4.10
CA ARG A 72 -2.45 20.49 4.88
C ARG A 72 -1.77 21.57 4.07
N THR A 73 -1.37 22.66 4.71
CA THR A 73 -0.72 23.79 4.05
C THR A 73 0.62 24.10 4.70
N VAL A 74 1.64 24.33 3.88
CA VAL A 74 2.98 24.80 4.29
C VAL A 74 3.37 25.99 3.43
N LYS A 75 4.32 26.80 3.92
CA LYS A 75 4.93 27.87 3.11
C LYS A 75 6.34 27.48 2.73
N THR A 76 6.79 27.88 1.54
CA THR A 76 8.19 27.71 1.14
C THR A 76 9.12 28.56 2.00
N ASP A 77 10.30 28.03 2.31
CA ASP A 77 11.37 28.72 3.04
C ASP A 77 12.13 29.74 2.16
N GLU A 78 13.19 30.35 2.71
CA GLU A 78 14.03 31.33 2.00
C GLU A 78 14.70 30.79 0.72
N ASN A 79 14.87 29.46 0.63
CA ASN A 79 15.42 28.78 -0.55
C ASN A 79 14.31 28.30 -1.51
N GLY A 80 13.05 28.67 -1.26
CA GLY A 80 11.90 28.21 -2.02
C GLY A 80 11.56 26.74 -1.77
N TYR A 81 12.10 26.12 -0.73
CA TYR A 81 11.90 24.70 -0.43
C TYR A 81 10.66 24.47 0.43
N TYR A 82 9.96 23.35 0.18
CA TYR A 82 8.82 22.90 0.97
C TYR A 82 8.89 21.39 1.21
N LYS A 83 8.26 20.92 2.29
CA LYS A 83 8.14 19.50 2.62
C LYS A 83 6.85 19.19 3.35
N PHE A 84 6.20 18.10 2.95
CA PHE A 84 5.13 17.43 3.67
C PHE A 84 5.64 16.07 4.15
N LEU A 85 5.53 15.84 5.46
CA LEU A 85 5.85 14.59 6.11
C LEU A 85 4.57 13.80 6.40
N ASP A 86 4.74 12.52 6.70
CA ASP A 86 3.68 11.63 7.16
C ASP A 86 2.48 11.56 6.22
N LEU A 87 2.77 11.38 4.92
CA LEU A 87 1.77 11.12 3.90
C LEU A 87 1.58 9.62 3.74
N LYS A 88 0.34 9.17 3.92
CA LYS A 88 -0.01 7.76 3.73
C LYS A 88 0.10 7.39 2.25
N PRO A 89 0.32 6.12 1.90
CA PRO A 89 0.30 5.72 0.50
C PRO A 89 -1.05 6.07 -0.15
N GLY A 90 -1.05 6.66 -1.33
CA GLY A 90 -2.25 7.16 -2.01
C GLY A 90 -1.96 8.24 -3.04
N GLU A 91 -3.01 8.74 -3.66
CA GLU A 91 -2.93 9.82 -4.63
C GLU A 91 -3.17 11.18 -3.96
N TYR A 92 -2.35 12.16 -4.34
CA TYR A 92 -2.36 13.52 -3.79
C TYR A 92 -2.34 14.57 -4.91
N THR A 93 -2.90 15.73 -4.57
CA THR A 93 -2.86 16.96 -5.38
C THR A 93 -2.14 18.04 -4.60
N LEU A 94 -1.22 18.75 -5.25
CA LEU A 94 -0.56 19.94 -4.71
C LEU A 94 -1.08 21.19 -5.40
N ARG A 95 -1.42 22.21 -4.62
CA ARG A 95 -1.80 23.55 -5.08
C ARG A 95 -0.78 24.55 -4.58
N PHE A 96 -0.26 25.37 -5.49
CA PHE A 96 0.77 26.38 -5.23
C PHE A 96 0.19 27.76 -5.48
N GLU A 97 0.28 28.64 -4.48
CA GLU A 97 -0.30 29.98 -4.49
C GLU A 97 0.71 31.01 -3.98
N HIS A 98 0.95 32.07 -4.76
CA HIS A 98 1.78 33.19 -4.35
C HIS A 98 1.22 34.49 -4.96
N PRO A 99 1.12 35.60 -4.20
CA PRO A 99 0.67 36.88 -4.75
C PRO A 99 1.52 37.32 -5.96
N GLY A 100 0.88 37.75 -7.04
CA GLY A 100 1.55 38.15 -8.28
C GLY A 100 1.93 36.99 -9.21
N PHE A 101 1.61 35.75 -8.85
CA PHE A 101 1.82 34.56 -9.67
C PHE A 101 0.48 33.86 -9.96
N LYS A 102 0.45 33.13 -11.08
CA LYS A 102 -0.65 32.23 -11.41
C LYS A 102 -0.69 31.08 -10.43
N THR A 103 -1.90 30.64 -10.09
CA THR A 103 -2.07 29.44 -9.27
C THR A 103 -1.67 28.23 -10.11
N TYR A 104 -0.84 27.36 -9.55
CA TYR A 104 -0.46 26.10 -10.19
C TYR A 104 -1.00 24.91 -9.41
N VAL A 105 -1.63 23.96 -10.09
CA VAL A 105 -2.18 22.75 -9.50
C VAL A 105 -1.57 21.53 -10.19
N ARG A 106 -0.95 20.68 -9.37
CA ARG A 106 -0.31 19.43 -9.75
C ARG A 106 -1.13 18.27 -9.21
N GLU A 107 -1.76 17.52 -10.09
CA GLU A 107 -2.59 16.36 -9.75
C GLU A 107 -1.84 15.05 -10.02
N GLY A 108 -2.36 13.92 -9.53
CA GLY A 108 -1.84 12.59 -9.86
C GLY A 108 -0.52 12.21 -9.17
N ILE A 109 -0.19 12.83 -8.04
CA ILE A 109 1.03 12.49 -7.29
C ILE A 109 0.74 11.23 -6.47
N VAL A 110 1.21 10.09 -6.96
CA VAL A 110 1.11 8.81 -6.25
C VAL A 110 2.27 8.68 -5.26
N ILE A 111 1.92 8.55 -3.98
CA ILE A 111 2.86 8.29 -2.89
C ILE A 111 2.73 6.82 -2.49
N THR A 112 3.87 6.15 -2.36
CA THR A 112 3.99 4.81 -1.81
C THR A 112 4.75 4.86 -0.48
N SER A 113 4.78 3.74 0.25
CA SER A 113 5.46 3.62 1.53
C SER A 113 6.98 3.80 1.38
N ALA A 114 7.58 4.53 2.33
CA ALA A 114 9.00 4.88 2.35
C ALA A 114 9.50 5.60 1.07
N PHE A 115 8.60 6.21 0.30
CA PHE A 115 8.94 6.94 -0.92
C PHE A 115 8.89 8.45 -0.69
N GLN A 116 9.89 9.17 -1.19
CA GLN A 116 9.89 10.63 -1.20
C GLN A 116 9.69 11.16 -2.63
N ALA A 117 8.48 11.67 -2.91
CA ALA A 117 8.19 12.35 -4.15
C ALA A 117 8.88 13.73 -4.18
N THR A 118 9.75 13.96 -5.17
CA THR A 118 10.37 15.26 -5.41
C THR A 118 9.63 16.02 -6.52
N VAL A 119 8.87 17.06 -6.15
CA VAL A 119 8.05 17.85 -7.08
C VAL A 119 8.56 19.29 -7.13
N ASN A 120 9.43 19.58 -8.09
CA ASN A 120 9.90 20.94 -8.36
C ASN A 120 8.93 21.65 -9.29
N VAL A 121 8.57 22.90 -8.98
CA VAL A 121 7.57 23.66 -9.74
C VAL A 121 8.13 25.01 -10.15
N GLN A 122 7.82 25.40 -11.39
CA GLN A 122 8.06 26.74 -11.88
C GLN A 122 6.74 27.51 -11.97
N LEU A 123 6.62 28.60 -11.20
CA LEU A 123 5.45 29.48 -11.23
C LEU A 123 5.61 30.57 -12.28
N ALA A 124 4.57 30.75 -13.09
CA ALA A 124 4.48 31.84 -14.05
C ALA A 124 3.93 33.10 -13.37
N VAL A 125 4.55 34.24 -13.67
CA VAL A 125 4.06 35.56 -13.24
C VAL A 125 2.72 35.84 -13.92
N GLY A 126 1.74 36.33 -13.17
CA GLY A 126 0.41 36.65 -13.69
C GLY A 126 -0.61 36.89 -12.59
N GLU A 127 -1.78 37.40 -12.96
CA GLU A 127 -2.88 37.57 -11.99
C GLU A 127 -3.40 36.21 -11.50
N VAL A 128 -3.84 36.17 -10.24
CA VAL A 128 -4.32 34.97 -9.52
C VAL A 128 -5.52 34.30 -10.22
N VAL A 129 -6.17 34.98 -11.16
CA VAL A 129 -7.39 34.53 -11.85
C VAL A 129 -7.13 33.33 -12.77
N GLU A 130 -5.90 33.09 -13.23
CA GLU A 130 -5.58 31.96 -14.11
C GLU A 130 -5.01 30.78 -13.32
N VAL A 131 -5.78 29.69 -13.24
CA VAL A 131 -5.36 28.42 -12.63
C VAL A 131 -4.80 27.51 -13.72
N VAL A 132 -3.54 27.11 -13.57
CA VAL A 132 -2.89 26.13 -14.45
C VAL A 132 -2.97 24.76 -13.78
N THR A 133 -3.80 23.88 -14.31
CA THR A 133 -3.86 22.47 -13.88
C THR A 133 -3.07 21.60 -14.86
N VAL A 134 -2.12 20.82 -14.36
CA VAL A 134 -1.32 19.89 -15.19
C VAL A 134 -1.65 18.45 -14.81
N SER A 135 -2.29 17.72 -15.73
CA SER A 135 -2.79 16.36 -15.51
C SER A 135 -2.00 15.26 -16.25
N GLY A 136 -0.76 15.50 -16.69
CA GLY A 136 -0.05 14.55 -17.56
C GLY A 136 1.48 14.58 -17.58
N GLU A 137 2.14 15.07 -16.53
CA GLU A 137 3.63 15.02 -16.49
C GLU A 137 4.11 13.66 -16.00
N SER A 138 5.35 13.30 -16.33
CA SER A 138 6.00 12.04 -16.00
C SER A 138 5.87 11.68 -14.51
N PRO A 139 5.82 10.37 -14.16
CA PRO A 139 5.72 9.93 -12.77
C PRO A 139 6.84 10.57 -11.94
N VAL A 140 6.51 11.02 -10.73
CA VAL A 140 7.48 11.63 -9.82
C VAL A 140 8.50 10.56 -9.45
N ILE A 141 9.78 10.83 -9.68
CA ILE A 141 10.88 9.93 -9.33
C ILE A 141 11.52 10.43 -8.04
N ASP A 142 11.72 9.54 -7.08
CA ASP A 142 12.56 9.83 -5.92
C ASP A 142 14.03 9.83 -6.37
N THR A 143 14.64 11.02 -6.43
CA THR A 143 16.04 11.21 -6.81
C THR A 143 16.98 11.22 -5.60
N SER A 144 16.42 11.20 -4.39
CA SER A 144 17.17 11.25 -3.13
C SER A 144 17.48 9.88 -2.57
N ASN A 145 16.64 8.90 -2.91
CA ASN A 145 16.75 7.55 -2.40
C ASN A 145 17.50 6.65 -3.39
N VAL A 146 18.52 5.94 -2.88
CA VAL A 146 19.32 4.97 -3.63
C VAL A 146 18.79 3.54 -3.50
N VAL A 147 17.79 3.32 -2.65
CA VAL A 147 17.18 1.99 -2.41
C VAL A 147 16.56 1.46 -3.69
N THR A 148 16.98 0.26 -4.10
CA THR A 148 16.35 -0.46 -5.20
C THR A 148 15.10 -1.15 -4.67
N GLN A 149 13.94 -0.60 -5.03
CA GLN A 149 12.64 -1.11 -4.58
C GLN A 149 11.69 -1.38 -5.74
N THR A 150 10.81 -2.36 -5.55
CA THR A 150 9.68 -2.65 -6.44
C THR A 150 8.42 -2.64 -5.60
N VAL A 151 7.49 -1.74 -5.92
CA VAL A 151 6.20 -1.61 -5.23
C VAL A 151 5.12 -2.30 -6.03
N ILE A 152 4.52 -3.33 -5.46
CA ILE A 152 3.34 -3.98 -6.01
C ILE A 152 2.11 -3.28 -5.46
N SER A 153 1.47 -2.46 -6.29
CA SER A 153 0.30 -1.65 -5.92
C SER A 153 -0.98 -2.48 -5.81
N GLN A 154 -1.99 -1.93 -5.16
CA GLN A 154 -3.32 -2.54 -5.01
C GLN A 154 -3.93 -2.95 -6.37
N ASP A 155 -3.77 -2.13 -7.40
CA ASP A 155 -4.30 -2.41 -8.74
C ASP A 155 -3.69 -3.69 -9.32
N ILE A 156 -2.38 -3.90 -9.14
CA ILE A 156 -1.69 -5.12 -9.57
C ILE A 156 -2.18 -6.32 -8.74
N LEU A 157 -2.32 -6.15 -7.42
CA LEU A 157 -2.83 -7.18 -6.52
C LEU A 157 -4.26 -7.63 -6.87
N GLU A 158 -5.09 -6.72 -7.36
CA GLU A 158 -6.50 -6.99 -7.68
C GLU A 158 -6.71 -7.47 -9.12
N ARG A 159 -5.89 -7.02 -10.07
CA ARG A 159 -6.03 -7.40 -11.48
C ARG A 159 -5.33 -8.70 -11.84
N ILE A 160 -4.26 -9.06 -11.15
CA ILE A 160 -3.53 -10.30 -11.44
C ILE A 160 -4.14 -11.44 -10.63
N PRO A 161 -4.73 -12.45 -11.29
CA PRO A 161 -5.25 -13.63 -10.59
C PRO A 161 -4.08 -14.52 -10.17
N ASN A 162 -3.46 -14.18 -9.05
CA ASN A 162 -2.49 -15.01 -8.36
C ASN A 162 -2.96 -15.26 -6.92
N PRO A 163 -2.30 -16.17 -6.16
CA PRO A 163 -2.63 -16.37 -4.75
C PRO A 163 -2.41 -15.14 -3.85
N ARG A 164 -1.85 -14.05 -4.39
CA ARG A 164 -1.57 -12.77 -3.71
C ARG A 164 -0.73 -12.91 -2.44
N ASP A 165 0.00 -14.01 -2.32
CA ASP A 165 0.96 -14.21 -1.27
C ASP A 165 2.27 -13.45 -1.59
N PRO A 166 2.96 -12.93 -0.58
CA PRO A 166 4.16 -12.11 -0.78
C PRO A 166 5.33 -12.89 -1.36
N TRP A 167 5.32 -14.22 -1.36
CA TRP A 167 6.39 -14.98 -2.00
C TRP A 167 6.16 -15.03 -3.51
N VAL A 168 4.92 -15.22 -3.97
CA VAL A 168 4.55 -15.30 -5.40
C VAL A 168 4.68 -13.92 -6.02
N LEU A 169 4.28 -12.89 -5.28
CA LEU A 169 4.45 -11.51 -5.69
C LEU A 169 5.93 -11.11 -5.81
N ALA A 170 6.82 -11.68 -4.98
CA ALA A 170 8.27 -11.44 -5.07
C ALA A 170 8.86 -11.84 -6.44
N ARG A 171 8.21 -12.74 -7.18
CA ARG A 171 8.66 -13.14 -8.53
C ARG A 171 8.50 -12.04 -9.58
N MET A 172 7.66 -11.04 -9.31
CA MET A 172 7.53 -9.87 -10.19
C MET A 172 8.69 -8.87 -9.99
N VAL A 173 9.52 -9.08 -8.96
CA VAL A 173 10.66 -8.23 -8.65
C VAL A 173 11.87 -8.70 -9.46
N PRO A 174 12.47 -7.84 -10.28
CA PRO A 174 13.67 -8.20 -11.03
C PRO A 174 14.81 -8.64 -10.11
N GLY A 175 15.48 -9.74 -10.47
CA GLY A 175 16.63 -10.27 -9.73
C GLY A 175 16.30 -11.21 -8.57
N VAL A 176 15.02 -11.33 -8.17
CA VAL A 176 14.61 -12.27 -7.12
C VAL A 176 14.47 -13.66 -7.71
N ALA A 177 15.20 -14.63 -7.16
CA ALA A 177 15.11 -16.04 -7.48
C ALA A 177 14.29 -16.78 -6.41
N SER A 178 13.28 -17.53 -6.87
CA SER A 178 12.38 -18.34 -6.05
C SER A 178 12.79 -19.81 -6.08
N GLY A 179 12.78 -20.47 -4.91
CA GLY A 179 13.13 -21.89 -4.81
C GLY A 179 12.06 -22.85 -5.35
N ARG A 180 10.81 -22.41 -5.52
CA ARG A 180 9.68 -23.24 -6.00
C ARG A 180 8.64 -22.44 -6.78
N PHE A 181 7.78 -23.14 -7.51
CA PHE A 181 6.60 -22.59 -8.19
C PHE A 181 5.32 -23.14 -7.56
N ASP A 182 4.43 -22.24 -7.13
CA ASP A 182 3.06 -22.59 -6.77
C ASP A 182 2.21 -22.44 -8.02
N VAL A 183 1.71 -23.56 -8.53
CA VAL A 183 0.88 -23.62 -9.74
C VAL A 183 -0.55 -23.91 -9.29
N GLY A 184 -1.48 -23.02 -9.65
CA GLY A 184 -2.89 -23.18 -9.31
C GLY A 184 -3.25 -22.94 -7.85
N GLY A 185 -2.35 -22.36 -7.03
CA GLY A 185 -2.60 -22.07 -5.61
C GLY A 185 -2.64 -23.33 -4.74
N THR A 186 -1.95 -24.38 -5.17
CA THR A 186 -1.94 -25.70 -4.52
C THR A 186 -1.12 -25.73 -3.24
N GLU A 187 -0.21 -24.76 -3.07
CA GLU A 187 0.71 -24.69 -1.93
C GLU A 187 0.16 -23.86 -0.76
N GLY A 188 -1.02 -23.24 -0.86
CA GLY A 188 -1.76 -22.68 0.28
C GLY A 188 -0.95 -21.79 1.23
N MET A 189 -0.32 -20.73 0.72
CA MET A 189 0.56 -19.79 1.47
C MET A 189 1.81 -20.42 2.12
N GLN A 190 2.26 -21.58 1.65
CA GLN A 190 3.50 -22.16 2.12
C GLN A 190 4.70 -21.27 1.79
N GLN A 191 5.54 -21.01 2.79
CA GLN A 191 6.72 -20.16 2.63
C GLN A 191 7.79 -20.91 1.83
N TYR A 192 8.41 -20.24 0.85
CA TYR A 192 9.50 -20.81 0.07
C TYR A 192 10.71 -19.89 -0.01
N ALA A 193 11.78 -20.44 -0.57
CA ALA A 193 13.05 -19.77 -0.57
C ALA A 193 13.05 -18.55 -1.51
N LEU A 194 13.52 -17.41 -1.02
CA LEU A 194 13.71 -16.19 -1.80
C LEU A 194 15.15 -15.75 -1.66
N THR A 195 15.83 -15.62 -2.79
CA THR A 195 17.24 -15.23 -2.85
C THR A 195 17.43 -14.14 -3.88
N ILE A 196 18.36 -13.23 -3.63
CA ILE A 196 18.71 -12.17 -4.56
C ILE A 196 20.19 -11.86 -4.45
N HIS A 197 20.86 -11.59 -5.57
CA HIS A 197 22.28 -11.23 -5.60
C HIS A 197 23.21 -12.22 -4.84
N GLY A 198 22.84 -13.50 -4.79
CA GLY A 198 23.59 -14.53 -4.05
C GLY A 198 23.33 -14.60 -2.55
N SER A 199 22.29 -13.92 -2.04
CA SER A 199 21.86 -14.00 -0.65
C SER A 199 21.41 -15.41 -0.26
N ARG A 200 21.44 -15.70 1.04
CA ARG A 200 20.87 -16.92 1.60
C ARG A 200 19.37 -16.76 1.78
N ASP A 201 18.68 -17.88 1.94
CA ASP A 201 17.25 -17.87 2.26
C ASP A 201 16.94 -17.24 3.63
N SER A 202 17.91 -17.29 4.55
CA SER A 202 17.84 -16.64 5.86
C SER A 202 17.95 -15.12 5.79
N ASP A 203 18.40 -14.56 4.67
CA ASP A 203 18.67 -13.14 4.51
C ASP A 203 17.41 -12.38 4.03
N LYS A 204 16.23 -12.85 4.41
CA LYS A 204 14.96 -12.21 4.06
C LYS A 204 14.20 -11.76 5.31
N LYS A 205 13.67 -10.54 5.23
CA LYS A 205 12.90 -9.89 6.29
C LYS A 205 11.48 -9.66 5.83
N PHE A 206 10.55 -9.92 6.74
CA PHE A 206 9.13 -9.65 6.58
C PHE A 206 8.77 -8.56 7.58
N ALA A 207 8.19 -7.49 7.09
CA ALA A 207 7.64 -6.42 7.89
C ALA A 207 6.19 -6.16 7.49
N ILE A 208 5.38 -5.78 8.47
CA ILE A 208 4.06 -5.18 8.23
C ILE A 208 4.10 -3.75 8.73
N ASP A 209 3.83 -2.80 7.84
CA ASP A 209 3.89 -1.37 8.13
C ASP A 209 5.23 -0.93 8.75
N GLY A 210 6.33 -1.62 8.42
CA GLY A 210 7.67 -1.40 8.95
C GLY A 210 8.01 -2.18 10.23
N LEU A 211 7.05 -2.87 10.87
CA LEU A 211 7.31 -3.72 12.02
C LEU A 211 7.75 -5.12 11.59
N GLU A 212 8.92 -5.56 12.05
CA GLU A 212 9.42 -6.91 11.78
C GLU A 212 8.50 -7.99 12.36
N ILE A 213 8.12 -8.96 11.52
CA ILE A 213 7.27 -10.11 11.87
C ILE A 213 7.97 -11.44 11.61
N ASN A 214 9.29 -11.41 11.42
CA ASN A 214 10.08 -12.61 11.26
C ASN A 214 9.94 -13.52 12.48
N TRP A 215 9.80 -14.81 12.22
CA TRP A 215 9.86 -15.82 13.25
C TRP A 215 11.28 -15.88 13.83
N PRO A 216 11.45 -15.76 15.16
CA PRO A 216 12.76 -15.72 15.80
C PRO A 216 13.44 -17.11 15.90
N GLY A 217 12.78 -18.19 15.48
CA GLY A 217 13.33 -19.55 15.50
C GLY A 217 14.13 -19.91 14.25
N SER A 218 14.91 -20.99 14.34
CA SER A 218 15.77 -21.52 13.26
C SER A 218 16.77 -20.47 12.73
N THR A 219 17.10 -20.51 11.44
CA THR A 219 18.08 -19.62 10.77
C THR A 219 17.59 -18.18 10.58
N GLY A 220 16.39 -17.83 11.05
CA GLY A 220 15.69 -16.62 10.61
C GLY A 220 15.25 -16.74 9.14
N GLY A 221 14.42 -15.81 8.67
CA GLY A 221 13.90 -15.85 7.30
C GLY A 221 12.57 -16.60 7.12
N ALA A 222 11.78 -16.80 8.16
CA ALA A 222 10.36 -17.17 8.01
C ALA A 222 9.49 -16.07 8.64
N THR A 223 8.25 -15.91 8.21
CA THR A 223 7.26 -15.11 8.95
C THR A 223 6.60 -15.96 10.03
N ALA A 224 6.29 -15.36 11.18
CA ALA A 224 5.56 -16.03 12.26
C ALA A 224 4.04 -16.05 12.05
N ILE A 225 3.54 -15.32 11.04
CA ILE A 225 2.11 -15.13 10.80
C ILE A 225 1.75 -15.40 9.34
N TYR A 226 0.51 -15.84 9.14
CA TYR A 226 -0.13 -15.90 7.84
C TYR A 226 -1.04 -14.68 7.68
N TYR A 227 -1.16 -14.20 6.45
CA TYR A 227 -1.83 -12.96 6.11
C TYR A 227 -3.00 -13.23 5.17
N ASP A 228 -4.04 -12.41 5.28
CA ASP A 228 -5.10 -12.40 4.29
C ASP A 228 -4.68 -11.59 3.05
N ALA A 229 -4.92 -12.13 1.86
CA ALA A 229 -4.58 -11.49 0.58
C ALA A 229 -5.26 -10.12 0.36
N GLY A 230 -6.38 -9.88 1.03
CA GLY A 230 -7.16 -8.64 0.96
C GLY A 230 -6.71 -7.56 1.95
N MET A 231 -5.82 -7.89 2.90
CA MET A 231 -5.39 -6.99 3.97
C MET A 231 -4.42 -5.90 3.51
N PHE A 232 -3.68 -6.15 2.43
CA PHE A 232 -2.62 -5.26 1.97
C PHE A 232 -3.08 -4.28 0.90
N LYS A 233 -2.65 -3.02 1.03
CA LYS A 233 -2.79 -1.97 0.02
C LYS A 233 -1.65 -2.01 -0.99
N GLU A 234 -0.45 -2.29 -0.51
CA GLU A 234 0.72 -2.47 -1.36
C GLU A 234 1.73 -3.41 -0.68
N VAL A 235 2.58 -4.03 -1.48
CA VAL A 235 3.71 -4.81 -0.99
C VAL A 235 4.98 -4.24 -1.61
N ASN A 236 5.85 -3.72 -0.77
CA ASN A 236 7.12 -3.11 -1.15
C ASN A 236 8.26 -4.11 -0.96
N TYR A 237 8.96 -4.40 -2.05
CA TYR A 237 10.15 -5.25 -2.05
C TYR A 237 11.39 -4.39 -2.21
N GLN A 238 12.23 -4.34 -1.19
CA GLN A 238 13.53 -3.68 -1.24
C GLN A 238 14.62 -4.75 -1.38
N VAL A 239 15.47 -4.60 -2.39
CA VAL A 239 16.40 -5.65 -2.83
C VAL A 239 17.84 -5.17 -3.02
N GLY A 240 18.09 -3.88 -2.82
CA GLY A 240 19.40 -3.29 -2.98
C GLY A 240 19.51 -1.96 -2.26
N ALA A 241 20.72 -1.62 -1.82
CA ALA A 241 21.03 -0.41 -1.05
C ALA A 241 20.13 -0.21 0.17
N LEU A 242 19.81 -1.32 0.88
CA LEU A 242 18.97 -1.31 2.07
C LEU A 242 19.56 -0.40 3.17
N PRO A 243 18.74 0.40 3.87
CA PRO A 243 19.19 1.20 4.99
C PRO A 243 19.72 0.33 6.14
N ALA A 244 20.64 0.88 6.94
CA ALA A 244 21.31 0.17 8.04
C ALA A 244 20.36 -0.31 9.16
N GLU A 245 19.14 0.23 9.22
CA GLU A 245 18.08 -0.21 10.13
C GLU A 245 17.61 -1.64 9.80
N ILE A 246 17.77 -2.07 8.55
CA ILE A 246 17.47 -3.43 8.10
C ILE A 246 18.73 -4.27 8.26
N SER A 247 18.70 -5.22 9.19
CA SER A 247 19.89 -5.98 9.60
C SER A 247 20.34 -7.06 8.60
N GLN A 248 19.59 -7.31 7.53
CA GLN A 248 19.82 -8.36 6.54
C GLN A 248 19.93 -7.78 5.13
N GLY A 249 20.86 -8.33 4.35
CA GLY A 249 21.22 -7.81 3.03
C GLY A 249 20.53 -8.48 1.84
N GLY A 250 19.56 -9.37 2.05
CA GLY A 250 18.82 -10.04 0.98
C GLY A 250 17.52 -9.30 0.65
N VAL A 251 16.38 -9.99 0.76
CA VAL A 251 15.07 -9.43 0.37
C VAL A 251 14.36 -8.86 1.59
N TYR A 252 14.12 -7.56 1.62
CA TYR A 252 13.25 -6.92 2.61
C TYR A 252 11.85 -6.73 2.00
N MET A 253 10.85 -7.32 2.64
CA MET A 253 9.45 -7.24 2.24
C MET A 253 8.68 -6.44 3.27
N ASN A 254 8.22 -5.26 2.90
CA ASN A 254 7.30 -4.48 3.71
C ASN A 254 5.90 -4.55 3.13
N MET A 255 4.98 -5.15 3.86
CA MET A 255 3.58 -5.26 3.47
C MET A 255 2.81 -4.15 4.17
N VAL A 256 2.18 -3.27 3.39
CA VAL A 256 1.46 -2.12 3.92
C VAL A 256 -0.02 -2.45 4.00
N THR A 257 -0.60 -2.31 5.17
CA THR A 257 -2.02 -2.63 5.36
C THR A 257 -2.94 -1.59 4.74
N LYS A 258 -4.17 -1.97 4.44
CA LYS A 258 -5.20 -1.02 4.01
C LYS A 258 -5.58 -0.10 5.17
N ASP A 259 -5.34 1.18 4.97
CA ASP A 259 -5.84 2.25 5.83
C ASP A 259 -7.32 2.57 5.53
N GLY A 260 -8.06 2.97 6.58
CA GLY A 260 -9.40 3.53 6.42
C GLY A 260 -9.38 4.94 5.82
N GLY A 261 -10.33 5.24 4.94
CA GLY A 261 -10.57 6.58 4.39
C GLY A 261 -11.88 7.22 4.89
N ASN A 262 -12.21 8.38 4.32
CA ASN A 262 -13.50 9.05 4.58
C ASN A 262 -14.69 8.42 3.83
N GLU A 263 -14.43 7.41 2.99
CA GLU A 263 -15.43 6.70 2.21
C GLU A 263 -15.67 5.30 2.78
N ILE A 264 -16.92 4.85 2.74
CA ILE A 264 -17.30 3.52 3.23
C ILE A 264 -16.90 2.49 2.17
N HIS A 265 -16.10 1.50 2.56
CA HIS A 265 -15.66 0.41 1.70
C HIS A 265 -15.71 -0.94 2.43
N GLY A 266 -15.86 -2.03 1.65
CA GLY A 266 -15.85 -3.40 2.15
C GLY A 266 -15.63 -4.41 1.03
N SER A 267 -15.15 -5.60 1.37
CA SER A 267 -14.89 -6.67 0.41
C SER A 267 -15.45 -8.00 0.90
N ILE A 268 -15.97 -8.80 -0.02
CA ILE A 268 -16.37 -10.18 0.22
C ILE A 268 -15.58 -11.05 -0.75
N LEU A 269 -14.85 -12.03 -0.23
CA LEU A 269 -14.07 -12.98 -1.01
C LEU A 269 -14.72 -14.36 -0.91
N PHE A 270 -14.98 -14.99 -2.06
CA PHE A 270 -15.44 -16.37 -2.15
C PHE A 270 -14.42 -17.17 -2.98
N ILE A 271 -13.79 -18.15 -2.35
CA ILE A 271 -12.87 -19.08 -3.01
C ILE A 271 -13.49 -20.47 -2.90
N GLY A 272 -13.77 -21.09 -4.03
CA GLY A 272 -14.29 -22.46 -4.09
C GLY A 272 -14.25 -22.99 -5.51
N ALA A 273 -13.83 -24.24 -5.66
CA ALA A 273 -13.92 -24.98 -6.90
C ALA A 273 -14.77 -26.23 -6.64
N THR A 274 -15.70 -26.54 -7.53
CA THR A 274 -16.49 -27.78 -7.51
C THR A 274 -16.10 -28.64 -8.70
N GLU A 275 -16.35 -29.96 -8.65
CA GLU A 275 -16.15 -30.84 -9.81
C GLU A 275 -16.89 -30.33 -11.06
N ALA A 276 -18.07 -29.73 -10.88
CA ALA A 276 -18.85 -29.13 -11.96
C ALA A 276 -18.19 -27.89 -12.60
N MET A 277 -17.17 -27.31 -11.97
CA MET A 277 -16.40 -26.15 -12.47
C MET A 277 -15.10 -26.56 -13.17
N GLN A 278 -14.82 -27.86 -13.27
CA GLN A 278 -13.63 -28.39 -13.95
C GLN A 278 -13.98 -28.78 -15.39
N ALA A 279 -13.11 -28.42 -16.35
CA ALA A 279 -13.23 -28.84 -17.75
C ALA A 279 -12.01 -29.71 -18.13
N ASN A 280 -12.25 -30.82 -18.82
CA ASN A 280 -11.20 -31.69 -19.33
C ASN A 280 -10.64 -31.12 -20.65
N ASN A 281 -9.35 -30.80 -20.68
CA ASN A 281 -8.63 -30.37 -21.89
C ASN A 281 -7.78 -31.49 -22.53
N VAL A 282 -8.19 -32.74 -22.32
CA VAL A 282 -7.60 -33.89 -23.03
C VAL A 282 -8.51 -34.22 -24.21
N THR A 283 -8.01 -33.96 -25.42
CA THR A 283 -8.62 -34.48 -26.65
C THR A 283 -8.27 -35.96 -26.78
N PRO A 284 -9.22 -36.85 -27.13
CA PRO A 284 -8.94 -38.28 -27.36
C PRO A 284 -7.94 -38.53 -28.49
#